data_AF-A0A842SQF8-F1
#
_entry.id   AF-A0A842SQF8-F1
#
_cell.length_a   1.000
_cell.length_b   1.000
_cell.length_c   1.000
_cell.angle_alpha   90.00
_cell.angle_beta   90.00
_cell.angle_gamma   90.00
#
_symmetry.space_group_name_H-M   'P 1'
#
loop_
_entity.id
_entity.type
_entity.pdbx_description
1 polymer ?
#
loop_
_entity_poly.entity_id
_entity_poly.type
_entity_poly.pdbx_seq_one_letter_code
_entity_poly.pdbx_strand_id
1 'polypeptide(L)' 'MDTRRLEGDEATKTIVEILEQAEEPLTTRQVQEETQKRMVRCPDTTIVFLNRLRQKGVIHGERNKKARGWIWWVD' A
#
# COMPACT_ATOMS: atom_id res chain seq x y z
N MET A 1 1.87 -20.26 -12.19
CA MET A 1 1.91 -19.66 -10.84
C MET A 1 0.63 -18.88 -10.63
N ASP A 2 -0.31 -19.46 -9.88
CA ASP A 2 -1.58 -18.81 -9.54
C ASP A 2 -1.32 -17.67 -8.57
N THR A 3 -1.52 -16.45 -9.04
CA THR A 3 -1.46 -15.25 -8.18
C THR A 3 -2.78 -15.19 -7.44
N ARG A 4 -2.76 -15.45 -6.12
CA ARG A 4 -3.95 -15.34 -5.27
C ARG A 4 -4.51 -13.92 -5.35
N ARG A 5 -5.78 -13.82 -5.71
CA ARG A 5 -6.52 -12.55 -5.69
C ARG A 5 -7.00 -12.35 -4.26
N LEU A 6 -6.31 -11.51 -3.50
CA LEU A 6 -6.70 -11.25 -2.12
C LEU A 6 -8.04 -10.51 -2.09
N GLU A 7 -8.98 -11.03 -1.30
CA GLU A 7 -10.18 -10.30 -0.92
C GLU A 7 -9.77 -9.07 -0.07
N GLY A 8 -10.60 -8.02 -0.07
CA GLY A 8 -10.21 -6.68 0.40
C GLY A 8 -9.57 -6.62 1.79
N ASP A 9 -9.89 -7.57 2.68
CA ASP A 9 -9.35 -7.62 4.04
C ASP A 9 -7.92 -8.20 4.11
N GLU A 10 -7.58 -9.21 3.30
CA GLU A 10 -6.22 -9.76 3.26
C GLU A 10 -5.25 -8.79 2.57
N ALA A 11 -5.71 -8.10 1.53
CA ALA A 11 -4.95 -7.04 0.88
C ALA A 11 -4.67 -5.87 1.83
N THR A 12 -5.65 -5.54 2.69
CA THR A 12 -5.49 -4.49 3.71
C THR A 12 -4.41 -4.88 4.71
N LYS A 13 -4.48 -6.08 5.29
CA LYS A 13 -3.48 -6.57 6.24
C LYS A 13 -2.07 -6.56 5.66
N THR A 14 -1.93 -7.05 4.42
CA THR A 14 -0.61 -7.08 3.76
C THR A 14 -0.02 -5.68 3.61
N ILE A 15 -0.82 -4.68 3.22
CA ILE A 15 -0.34 -3.31 3.07
C ILE A 15 0.02 -2.69 4.42
N VAL A 16 -0.81 -2.90 5.45
CA VAL A 16 -0.52 -2.40 6.79
C VAL A 16 0.81 -2.99 7.29
N GLU A 17 1.02 -4.30 7.18
CA GLU A 17 2.28 -4.94 7.56
C GLU A 17 3.49 -4.39 6.78
N ILE A 18 3.34 -4.09 5.48
CA ILE A 18 4.41 -3.48 4.67
C ILE A 18 4.75 -2.08 5.19
N LEU A 19 3.73 -1.29 5.55
CA LEU A 19 3.92 0.06 6.07
C LEU A 19 4.45 0.07 7.51
N GLU A 20 4.03 -0.87 8.35
CA GLU A 20 4.55 -1.05 9.73
C GLU A 20 6.03 -1.48 9.73
N GLN A 21 6.41 -2.34 8.78
CA GLN A 21 7.80 -2.78 8.63
C GLN A 21 8.70 -1.73 7.97
N ALA A 22 8.12 -0.69 7.37
CA ALA A 22 8.87 0.37 6.75
C ALA A 22 9.28 1.41 7.80
N GLU A 23 10.58 1.64 7.94
CA GLU A 23 11.11 2.68 8.83
C GLU A 23 10.80 4.10 8.34
N GLU A 24 10.47 4.26 7.05
CA GLU A 24 10.13 5.54 6.43
C GLU A 24 8.84 5.44 5.59
N PRO A 25 8.10 6.56 5.41
CA PRO A 25 6.93 6.60 4.55
C PRO A 25 7.24 6.13 3.13
N LEU A 26 6.51 5.12 2.67
CA LEU A 26 6.71 4.52 1.36
C LEU A 26 5.93 5.25 0.28
N THR A 27 6.54 5.41 -0.89
CA THR A 27 5.82 5.87 -2.08
C THR A 27 4.87 4.78 -2.60
N THR A 28 3.85 5.16 -3.34
CA THR A 28 2.97 4.21 -4.05
C THR A 28 3.76 3.14 -4.83
N ARG A 29 4.86 3.56 -5.48
CA ARG A 29 5.71 2.65 -6.27
C ARG A 29 6.37 1.60 -5.39
N GLN A 30 6.91 2.00 -4.25
CA GLN A 30 7.52 1.07 -3.28
C GLN A 30 6.47 0.12 -2.71
N VAL A 31 5.29 0.62 -2.32
CA VAL A 31 4.20 -0.25 -1.84
C VAL A 31 3.82 -1.28 -2.90
N GLN A 32 3.74 -0.89 -4.17
CA GLN A 32 3.45 -1.81 -5.27
C GLN A 32 4.54 -2.87 -5.45
N GLU A 33 5.82 -2.50 -5.38
CA GLU A 33 6.94 -3.43 -5.45
C GLU A 33 6.92 -4.43 -4.28
N GLU A 34 6.72 -3.96 -3.05
CA GLU A 34 6.66 -4.83 -1.86
C GLU A 34 5.45 -5.78 -1.91
N THR A 35 4.30 -5.28 -2.35
CA THR A 35 3.09 -6.11 -2.53
C THR A 35 3.30 -7.19 -3.60
N GLN A 36 3.99 -6.84 -4.70
CA GLN A 36 4.30 -7.79 -5.77
C GLN A 36 5.31 -8.85 -5.32
N LYS A 37 6.31 -8.49 -4.51
CA LYS A 37 7.27 -9.44 -3.91
C LYS A 37 6.59 -10.49 -3.04
N ARG A 38 5.52 -10.10 -2.32
CA ARG A 38 4.70 -11.02 -1.52
C ARG A 38 3.71 -11.87 -2.35
N MET A 39 3.87 -11.91 -3.68
CA MET A 39 3.02 -12.64 -4.64
C MET A 39 1.54 -12.23 -4.62
N VAL A 40 1.25 -11.01 -4.15
CA VAL A 40 -0.09 -10.44 -4.14
C VAL A 40 -0.27 -9.63 -5.42
N ARG A 41 -1.21 -10.05 -6.28
CA ARG A 41 -1.73 -9.15 -7.32
C ARG A 41 -2.71 -8.21 -6.64
N CYS A 42 -2.32 -6.95 -6.43
CA CYS A 42 -3.26 -5.92 -6.07
C CYS A 42 -4.32 -5.83 -7.17
N PRO A 43 -5.60 -6.13 -6.87
CA PRO A 43 -6.70 -5.79 -7.76
C PRO A 43 -6.84 -4.27 -7.67
N ASP A 44 -6.87 -3.60 -8.82
CA ASP A 44 -6.87 -2.14 -8.98
C ASP A 44 -5.51 -1.45 -8.75
N THR A 45 -5.36 -0.30 -9.38
CA THR A 45 -4.16 0.55 -9.22
C THR A 45 -3.95 0.82 -7.73
N THR A 46 -2.79 0.41 -7.19
CA THR A 46 -2.42 0.47 -5.77
C THR A 46 -2.81 1.81 -5.09
N ILE A 47 -2.80 2.91 -5.85
CA ILE A 47 -3.28 4.25 -5.45
C ILE A 47 -4.74 4.28 -4.97
N VAL A 48 -5.65 3.64 -5.70
CA VAL A 48 -7.09 3.66 -5.37
C VAL A 48 -7.33 2.91 -4.06
N PHE A 49 -6.67 1.77 -3.89
CA PHE A 49 -6.78 0.99 -2.67
C PHE A 49 -6.18 1.72 -1.47
N LEU A 50 -4.98 2.29 -1.62
CA LEU A 50 -4.34 3.11 -0.58
C LEU A 50 -5.18 4.33 -0.20
N ASN A 51 -5.79 5.01 -1.17
CA ASN A 51 -6.71 6.11 -0.86
C ASN A 51 -7.96 5.66 -0.11
N ARG A 52 -8.51 4.49 -0.43
CA ARG A 52 -9.64 3.91 0.30
C ARG A 52 -9.25 3.62 1.76
N LEU A 53 -8.06 3.06 1.99
CA LEU A 53 -7.54 2.82 3.34
C LEU A 53 -7.34 4.13 4.12
N ARG A 54 -6.79 5.16 3.46
CA ARG A 54 -6.65 6.50 4.04
C ARG A 54 -7.99 7.12 4.43
N GLN A 55 -9.01 7.01 3.56
CA GLN A 55 -10.36 7.50 3.86
C GLN A 55 -11.03 6.74 5.01
N LYS A 56 -10.69 5.46 5.19
CA LYS A 56 -11.14 4.64 6.32
C LYS A 56 -10.35 4.90 7.62
N GLY A 57 -9.28 5.70 7.58
CA GLY A 57 -8.40 5.97 8.73
C GLY A 57 -7.48 4.80 9.10
N VAL A 58 -7.26 3.85 8.19
CA VAL A 58 -6.39 2.67 8.44
C VAL A 58 -4.91 3.02 8.23
N ILE A 59 -4.63 3.94 7.31
CA ILE A 59 -3.27 4.40 7.00
C ILE A 59 -3.28 5.91 6.81
N HIS A 60 -2.09 6.50 6.89
CA HIS A 60 -1.85 7.90 6.58
C HIS A 60 -1.29 8.03 5.16
N GLY A 61 -1.53 9.18 4.53
CA GLY A 61 -0.97 9.46 3.23
C GLY A 61 -0.97 10.94 2.90
N GLU A 62 0.14 11.40 2.34
CA GLU A 62 0.36 12.80 1.98
C GLU A 62 1.05 12.91 0.61
N ARG A 63 0.81 14.02 -0.10
CA ARG A 63 1.56 14.35 -1.31
C ARG A 63 2.92 14.93 -0.94
N ASN A 64 3.97 14.17 -1.21
CA ASN A 64 5.35 14.61 -1.03
C ASN A 64 5.85 15.35 -2.29
N LYS A 65 6.21 16.63 -2.12
CA LYS A 65 6.75 17.46 -3.21
C LYS A 65 8.12 16.98 -3.71
N LYS A 66 8.98 16.45 -2.82
CA LYS A 66 10.30 15.90 -3.18
C LYS A 66 10.17 14.58 -3.96
N ALA A 67 9.27 13.70 -3.55
CA ALA A 67 9.02 12.42 -4.22
C ALA A 67 8.14 12.54 -5.48
N ARG A 68 7.59 13.74 -5.77
CA ARG A 68 6.62 14.00 -6.86
C ARG A 68 5.45 12.99 -6.86
N GLY A 69 5.00 12.58 -5.68
CA GLY A 69 4.05 11.48 -5.53
C GLY A 69 3.38 11.44 -4.16
N TRP A 70 2.60 10.39 -3.93
CA TRP A 70 2.05 10.08 -2.62
C TRP A 70 3.04 9.25 -1.82
N ILE A 71 3.19 9.60 -0.54
CA ILE A 71 3.81 8.76 0.48
C ILE A 71 2.74 8.25 1.43
N TRP A 72 2.96 7.08 1.98
CA TRP A 72 2.02 6.33 2.81
C TRP A 72 2.75 5.77 4.02
N TRP A 73 2.10 5.79 5.18
CA TRP A 73 2.64 5.26 6.43
C TRP A 73 1.51 4.89 7.39
N VAL A 74 1.86 4.27 8.50
CA VAL A 74 1.00 3.95 9.65
C VAL A 74 1.67 4.50 10.91
N ASP A 75 0.87 4.82 11.94
CA ASP A 75 1.38 5.26 13.24
C ASP A 75 1.87 4.09 14.11
#